data_AF-A0A258IWZ8-F1
#
_entry.id   AF-A0A258IWZ8-F1
#
_cell.length_a   1.000
_cell.length_b   1.000
_cell.length_c   1.000
_cell.angle_alpha   90.00
_cell.angle_beta   90.00
_cell.angle_gamma   90.00
#
_symmetry.space_group_name_H-M   'P 1'
#
loop_
_entity.id
_entity.type
_entity.pdbx_description
1 polymer ?
#
loop_
_entity_poly.entity_id
_entity_poly.type
_entity_poly.pdbx_seq_one_letter_code
_entity_poly.pdbx_strand_id
1 'polypeptide(L)'
;MPAISRRTVLGMILAAPAFGAAAPARDGMGLARAARAQIGVTKAYDASYRAIAYPQGDVLRTTGVCADVLVRAARDAWKIDLQQRIHEDMVRDFDAYPSRRTWGLKRPDANIDHRRVLNLETYLTRQGALLKRNAKRVAGDRFDDPLPGDILTWRVWGERPHLGIVARGPEGVRVVHNIGFGTKEEPLWMFKLHGAVAHYRWRV
;
A
#
# COMPACT_ATOMS: atom_id res chain seq x y z
N MET A 1 -68.97 1.08 -41.16
CA MET A 1 -67.96 2.04 -41.67
C MET A 1 -67.22 2.64 -40.46
N PRO A 2 -65.91 2.95 -40.61
CA PRO A 2 -64.75 2.68 -39.72
C PRO A 2 -64.62 3.67 -38.53
N ALA A 3 -63.62 3.70 -37.64
CA ALA A 3 -62.71 2.78 -36.95
C ALA A 3 -61.82 3.65 -36.00
N ILE A 4 -61.15 3.00 -35.03
CA ILE A 4 -59.90 3.40 -34.33
C ILE A 4 -59.99 4.15 -32.96
N SER A 5 -59.33 3.48 -32.01
CA SER A 5 -59.02 3.72 -30.59
C SER A 5 -57.78 4.62 -30.37
N ARG A 6 -57.56 5.11 -29.12
CA ARG A 6 -56.22 5.37 -28.50
C ARG A 6 -56.39 5.60 -26.98
N ARG A 7 -56.23 4.59 -26.12
CA ARG A 7 -54.98 4.10 -25.48
C ARG A 7 -54.28 5.09 -24.51
N THR A 8 -54.44 4.78 -23.22
CA THR A 8 -53.40 4.57 -22.21
C THR A 8 -52.26 5.58 -22.14
N VAL A 9 -52.33 6.49 -21.16
CA VAL A 9 -51.19 7.33 -20.75
C VAL A 9 -50.31 6.52 -19.78
N LEU A 10 -49.17 6.06 -20.28
CA LEU A 10 -48.11 5.41 -19.51
C LEU A 10 -47.22 6.52 -18.90
N GLY A 11 -47.17 6.61 -17.58
CA GLY A 11 -46.28 7.53 -16.86
C GLY A 11 -44.82 7.10 -17.01
N MET A 12 -44.01 7.93 -17.68
CA MET A 12 -42.55 7.81 -17.70
C MET A 12 -41.98 8.44 -16.43
N ILE A 13 -41.62 7.60 -15.45
CA ILE A 13 -40.70 8.01 -14.39
C ILE A 13 -39.29 8.01 -15.01
N LEU A 14 -38.75 9.20 -15.26
CA LEU A 14 -37.34 9.40 -15.58
C LEU A 14 -36.51 9.06 -14.35
N ALA A 15 -35.94 7.86 -14.33
CA ALA A 15 -34.85 7.52 -13.41
C ALA A 15 -33.61 8.31 -13.86
N ALA A 16 -33.31 9.40 -13.16
CA ALA A 16 -32.04 10.10 -13.35
C ALA A 16 -30.90 9.18 -12.89
N PRO A 17 -29.82 9.01 -13.68
CA PRO A 17 -28.66 8.27 -13.23
C PRO A 17 -28.01 9.03 -12.07
N ALA A 18 -28.05 8.44 -10.88
CA ALA A 18 -27.22 8.88 -9.77
C ALA A 18 -25.76 8.59 -10.15
N PHE A 19 -25.08 9.59 -10.72
CA PHE A 19 -23.63 9.56 -10.82
C PHE A 19 -23.09 9.58 -9.39
N GLY A 20 -22.70 8.41 -8.90
CA GLY A 20 -22.00 8.30 -7.63
C GLY A 20 -20.74 9.15 -7.70
N ALA A 21 -20.71 10.25 -6.96
CA ALA A 21 -19.50 11.03 -6.77
C ALA A 21 -18.44 10.10 -6.16
N ALA A 22 -17.37 9.83 -6.89
CA ALA A 22 -16.22 9.13 -6.34
C ALA A 22 -15.74 9.92 -5.11
N ALA A 23 -15.65 9.26 -3.95
CA ALA A 23 -15.06 9.88 -2.77
C ALA A 23 -13.69 10.46 -3.15
N PRO A 24 -13.33 11.67 -2.67
CA PRO A 24 -12.04 12.27 -3.01
C PRO A 24 -10.93 11.31 -2.56
N ALA A 25 -10.07 10.92 -3.50
CA ALA A 25 -8.92 10.08 -3.18
C ALA A 25 -8.09 10.76 -2.08
N ARG A 26 -7.74 10.02 -1.03
CA ARG A 26 -6.92 10.59 0.07
C ARG A 26 -5.60 11.15 -0.42
N ASP A 27 -5.14 12.19 0.28
CA ASP A 27 -3.96 12.97 -0.06
C ASP A 27 -2.67 12.12 -0.01
N GLY A 28 -2.14 11.77 -1.19
CA GLY A 28 -0.84 11.11 -1.34
C GLY A 28 0.33 11.96 -0.80
N MET A 29 0.24 13.29 -0.88
CA MET A 29 1.22 14.17 -0.26
C MET A 29 1.19 14.02 1.26
N GLY A 30 0.02 13.81 1.85
CA GLY A 30 -0.16 13.53 3.27
C GLY A 30 0.59 12.27 3.70
N LEU A 31 0.48 11.19 2.93
CA LEU A 31 1.21 9.95 3.20
C LEU A 31 2.73 10.17 3.09
N ALA A 32 3.20 10.86 2.04
CA ALA A 32 4.62 11.15 1.86
C ALA A 32 5.18 12.04 3.00
N ARG A 33 4.42 13.04 3.46
CA ARG A 33 4.79 13.88 4.62
C ARG A 33 4.88 13.04 5.90
N ALA A 34 3.90 12.17 6.16
CA ALA A 34 3.92 11.30 7.33
C ALA A 34 5.05 10.26 7.30
N ALA A 35 5.43 9.79 6.11
CA ALA A 35 6.63 8.97 5.94
C ALA A 35 7.89 9.75 6.33
N ARG A 36 8.07 10.97 5.80
CA ARG A 36 9.21 11.85 6.12
C ARG A 36 9.31 12.18 7.60
N ALA A 37 8.18 12.37 8.28
CA ALA A 37 8.14 12.66 9.72
C ALA A 37 8.75 11.55 10.60
N GLN A 38 9.02 10.36 10.04
CA GLN A 38 9.68 9.27 10.75
C GLN A 38 11.22 9.35 10.68
N ILE A 39 11.79 10.19 9.81
CA ILE A 39 13.24 10.40 9.72
C ILE A 39 13.73 11.03 11.03
N GLY A 40 14.77 10.46 11.63
CA GLY A 40 15.28 10.86 12.94
C GLY A 40 14.45 10.37 14.13
N VAL A 41 13.25 9.81 13.90
CA VAL A 41 12.44 9.12 14.91
C VAL A 41 12.78 7.64 14.90
N THR A 42 12.59 6.96 13.76
CA THR A 42 12.98 5.56 13.58
C THR A 42 14.46 5.50 13.21
N LYS A 43 15.29 5.00 14.12
CA LYS A 43 16.76 5.04 14.04
C LYS A 43 17.40 3.67 13.84
N ALA A 44 16.66 2.60 14.04
CA ALA A 44 17.16 1.23 13.96
C ALA A 44 16.28 0.34 13.06
N TYR A 45 16.82 -0.82 12.71
CA TYR A 45 16.11 -1.87 11.99
C TYR A 45 15.93 -3.10 12.87
N ASP A 46 14.69 -3.55 13.03
CA ASP A 46 14.37 -4.76 13.81
C ASP A 46 13.23 -5.54 13.15
N ALA A 47 13.60 -6.65 12.51
CA ALA A 47 12.67 -7.60 11.88
C ALA A 47 12.23 -8.74 12.83
N SER A 48 12.64 -8.71 14.10
CA SER A 48 12.25 -9.75 15.06
C SER A 48 10.75 -9.77 15.28
N TYR A 49 10.26 -10.97 15.53
CA TYR A 49 8.87 -11.19 15.93
C TYR A 49 8.66 -10.68 17.35
N ARG A 50 7.54 -9.97 17.56
CA ARG A 50 7.14 -9.45 18.87
C ARG A 50 5.63 -9.52 19.00
N ALA A 51 5.14 -9.90 20.18
CA ALA A 51 3.74 -9.69 20.50
C ALA A 51 3.47 -8.19 20.63
N ILE A 52 2.40 -7.71 20.00
CA ILE A 52 1.97 -6.31 20.01
C ILE A 52 0.45 -6.25 20.17
N ALA A 53 -0.06 -5.09 20.60
CA ALA A 53 -1.50 -4.87 20.71
C ALA A 53 -2.21 -5.07 19.36
N TYR A 54 -3.51 -5.33 19.42
CA TYR A 54 -4.38 -5.38 18.25
C TYR A 54 -5.77 -4.86 18.62
N PRO A 55 -6.36 -3.94 17.83
CA PRO A 55 -5.76 -3.19 16.71
C PRO A 55 -4.76 -2.12 17.21
N GLN A 56 -4.18 -1.35 16.29
CA GLN A 56 -3.26 -0.22 16.57
C GLN A 56 -1.95 -0.60 17.28
N GLY A 57 -1.55 -1.86 17.23
CA GLY A 57 -0.22 -2.29 17.65
C GLY A 57 0.88 -1.69 16.79
N ASP A 58 2.03 -1.51 17.43
CA ASP A 58 3.28 -1.16 16.78
C ASP A 58 4.44 -1.64 17.67
N VAL A 59 5.61 -1.82 17.07
CA VAL A 59 6.85 -1.88 17.83
C VAL A 59 7.26 -0.46 18.26
N LEU A 60 8.30 -0.33 19.08
CA LEU A 60 8.82 0.98 19.46
C LEU A 60 9.12 1.83 18.20
N ARG A 61 8.63 3.08 18.18
CA ARG A 61 8.76 3.97 17.00
C ARG A 61 10.22 4.27 16.64
N THR A 62 11.15 4.07 17.58
CA THR A 62 12.60 4.19 17.39
C THR A 62 13.21 3.05 16.56
N THR A 63 12.48 1.97 16.32
CA THR A 63 12.89 0.84 15.47
C THR A 63 11.76 0.45 14.50
N GLY A 64 12.07 -0.44 13.56
CA GLY A 64 11.09 -1.02 12.64
C GLY A 64 11.73 -1.47 11.33
N VAL A 65 10.91 -2.04 10.46
CA VAL A 65 11.29 -2.42 9.10
C VAL A 65 10.69 -1.46 8.07
N CYS A 66 10.94 -1.69 6.78
CA CYS A 66 10.39 -0.88 5.70
C CYS A 66 8.85 -0.84 5.71
N ALA A 67 8.19 -1.97 6.01
CA ALA A 67 6.74 -2.06 6.13
C ALA A 67 6.17 -1.18 7.25
N ASP A 68 6.87 -1.08 8.39
CA ASP A 68 6.43 -0.25 9.52
C ASP A 68 6.36 1.24 9.14
N VAL A 69 7.20 1.69 8.20
CA VAL A 69 7.16 3.07 7.67
C VAL A 69 5.82 3.36 7.00
N LEU A 70 5.32 2.44 6.17
CA LEU A 70 4.02 2.56 5.51
C LEU A 70 2.86 2.46 6.50
N VAL A 71 2.93 1.53 7.44
CA VAL A 71 1.90 1.33 8.47
C VAL A 71 1.73 2.60 9.31
N ARG A 72 2.85 3.18 9.78
CA ARG A 72 2.85 4.43 10.55
C ARG A 72 2.40 5.62 9.70
N ALA A 73 2.86 5.73 8.45
CA ALA A 73 2.46 6.82 7.57
C ALA A 73 0.94 6.82 7.31
N ALA A 74 0.35 5.64 7.04
CA ALA A 74 -1.09 5.51 6.85
C ALA A 74 -1.88 5.85 8.12
N ARG A 75 -1.38 5.44 9.29
CA ARG A 75 -1.99 5.77 10.58
C ARG A 75 -1.94 7.27 10.86
N ASP A 76 -0.78 7.89 10.69
CA ASP A 76 -0.56 9.29 11.01
C ASP A 76 -1.32 10.21 10.06
N ALA A 77 -1.21 9.98 8.74
CA ALA A 77 -1.81 10.82 7.71
C ALA A 77 -3.32 10.57 7.51
N TRP A 78 -3.73 9.30 7.52
CA TRP A 78 -5.08 8.92 7.08
C TRP A 78 -5.93 8.32 8.19
N LYS A 79 -5.39 8.15 9.40
CA LYS A 79 -6.08 7.44 10.50
C LYS A 79 -6.50 6.03 10.10
N ILE A 80 -5.69 5.39 9.25
CA ILE A 80 -5.91 4.01 8.81
C ILE A 80 -4.93 3.08 9.51
N ASP A 81 -5.45 2.03 10.12
CA ASP A 81 -4.64 0.95 10.68
C ASP A 81 -4.45 -0.19 9.69
N LEU A 82 -3.27 -0.24 9.06
CA LEU A 82 -2.91 -1.34 8.17
C LEU A 82 -2.74 -2.67 8.92
N GLN A 83 -2.44 -2.66 10.24
CA GLN A 83 -2.46 -3.88 11.04
C GLN A 83 -3.84 -4.53 11.00
N GLN A 84 -4.87 -3.78 11.39
CA GLN A 84 -6.25 -4.23 11.38
C GLN A 84 -6.69 -4.66 9.98
N ARG A 85 -6.54 -3.78 8.98
CA ARG A 85 -7.09 -4.01 7.64
C ARG A 85 -6.50 -5.24 6.94
N ILE A 86 -5.19 -5.44 7.06
CA ILE A 86 -4.53 -6.60 6.44
C ILE A 86 -4.93 -7.87 7.19
N HIS A 87 -4.93 -7.83 8.53
CA HIS A 87 -5.31 -9.00 9.32
C HIS A 87 -6.74 -9.45 9.02
N GLU A 88 -7.70 -8.53 9.01
CA GLU A 88 -9.10 -8.84 8.69
C GLU A 88 -9.29 -9.34 7.26
N ASP A 89 -8.52 -8.82 6.29
CA ASP A 89 -8.56 -9.34 4.92
C ASP A 89 -7.97 -10.75 4.81
N MET A 90 -6.89 -11.02 5.55
CA MET A 90 -6.31 -12.35 5.65
C MET A 90 -7.22 -13.34 6.40
N VAL A 91 -8.00 -12.90 7.39
CA VAL A 91 -9.02 -13.73 8.06
C VAL A 91 -10.10 -14.17 7.08
N ARG A 92 -10.51 -13.29 6.16
CA ARG A 92 -11.52 -13.61 5.14
C ARG A 92 -10.99 -14.54 4.05
N ASP A 93 -9.72 -14.40 3.67
CA ASP A 93 -9.14 -15.12 2.53
C ASP A 93 -7.62 -15.32 2.71
N PHE A 94 -7.23 -16.22 3.62
CA PHE A 94 -5.82 -16.44 3.97
C PHE A 94 -5.01 -17.02 2.82
N ASP A 95 -5.62 -17.87 1.98
CA ASP A 95 -4.92 -18.57 0.90
C ASP A 95 -4.57 -17.65 -0.29
N ALA A 96 -5.23 -16.49 -0.41
CA ALA A 96 -4.80 -15.44 -1.33
C ALA A 96 -3.42 -14.86 -0.98
N TYR A 97 -2.98 -15.00 0.27
CA TYR A 97 -1.73 -14.46 0.76
C TYR A 97 -0.56 -15.46 0.65
N PRO A 98 0.69 -14.99 0.51
CA PRO A 98 1.87 -15.85 0.50
C PRO A 98 2.17 -16.57 1.79
N SER A 99 1.36 -16.36 2.83
CA SER A 99 1.80 -16.66 4.17
C SER A 99 2.10 -18.14 4.43
N ARG A 100 1.26 -19.02 3.85
CA ARG A 100 1.46 -20.47 3.89
C ARG A 100 2.69 -20.91 3.10
N ARG A 101 2.81 -20.47 1.85
CA ARG A 101 3.88 -20.88 0.92
C ARG A 101 5.26 -20.32 1.29
N THR A 102 5.31 -19.12 1.88
CA THR A 102 6.58 -18.43 2.16
C THR A 102 7.09 -18.70 3.58
N TRP A 103 6.20 -18.86 4.56
CA TRP A 103 6.60 -18.99 5.98
C TRP A 103 5.94 -20.16 6.71
N GLY A 104 5.20 -21.04 6.02
CA GLY A 104 4.57 -22.20 6.64
C GLY A 104 3.44 -21.85 7.63
N LEU A 105 2.94 -20.61 7.62
CA LEU A 105 1.87 -20.21 8.54
C LEU A 105 0.56 -20.92 8.20
N LYS A 106 -0.19 -21.31 9.24
CA LYS A 106 -1.47 -22.01 9.08
C LYS A 106 -2.68 -21.09 9.12
N ARG A 107 -2.53 -19.89 9.69
CA ARG A 107 -3.57 -18.88 9.90
C ARG A 107 -2.94 -17.48 9.91
N PRO A 108 -3.74 -16.41 9.79
CA PRO A 108 -3.30 -15.04 10.00
C PRO A 108 -2.69 -14.82 11.40
N ASP A 109 -1.77 -13.86 11.49
CA ASP A 109 -1.11 -13.45 12.74
C ASP A 109 -1.02 -11.91 12.83
N ALA A 110 -1.92 -11.32 13.61
CA ALA A 110 -2.05 -9.90 13.84
C ALA A 110 -0.75 -9.21 14.32
N ASN A 111 0.18 -9.96 14.91
CA ASN A 111 1.45 -9.42 15.39
C ASN A 111 2.44 -9.09 14.25
N ILE A 112 2.28 -9.71 13.09
CA ILE A 112 3.31 -9.67 12.03
C ILE A 112 2.76 -9.51 10.61
N ASP A 113 1.48 -9.77 10.36
CA ASP A 113 0.90 -9.79 9.01
C ASP A 113 1.20 -8.52 8.21
N HIS A 114 0.99 -7.35 8.81
CA HIS A 114 1.21 -6.03 8.21
C HIS A 114 2.68 -5.62 8.11
N ARG A 115 3.57 -6.30 8.85
CA ARG A 115 5.02 -6.04 8.84
C ARG A 115 5.73 -6.80 7.73
N ARG A 116 5.00 -7.56 6.91
CA ARG A 116 5.51 -8.37 5.80
C ARG A 116 5.18 -7.73 4.45
N VAL A 117 6.21 -7.32 3.71
CA VAL A 117 6.08 -6.67 2.40
C VAL A 117 5.25 -7.50 1.42
N LEU A 118 5.41 -8.83 1.37
CA LEU A 118 4.63 -9.66 0.45
C LEU A 118 3.12 -9.67 0.80
N ASN A 119 2.76 -9.58 2.08
CA ASN A 119 1.37 -9.45 2.47
C ASN A 119 0.83 -8.06 2.09
N LEU A 120 1.63 -7.01 2.24
CA LEU A 120 1.28 -5.66 1.77
C LEU A 120 1.08 -5.60 0.26
N GLU A 121 1.94 -6.26 -0.54
CA GLU A 121 1.78 -6.37 -1.99
C GLU A 121 0.44 -7.03 -2.37
N THR A 122 0.11 -8.15 -1.73
CA THR A 122 -1.18 -8.83 -1.93
C THR A 122 -2.35 -7.94 -1.53
N TYR A 123 -2.31 -7.35 -0.33
CA TYR A 123 -3.37 -6.49 0.17
C TYR A 123 -3.61 -5.30 -0.76
N LEU A 124 -2.58 -4.54 -1.11
CA LEU A 124 -2.68 -3.39 -2.01
C LEU A 124 -3.25 -3.79 -3.39
N THR A 125 -2.84 -4.94 -3.92
CA THR A 125 -3.40 -5.46 -5.19
C THR A 125 -4.89 -5.74 -5.05
N ARG A 126 -5.31 -6.39 -3.96
CA ARG A 126 -6.73 -6.70 -3.68
C ARG A 126 -7.57 -5.45 -3.43
N GLN A 127 -6.96 -4.36 -2.94
CA GLN A 127 -7.62 -3.05 -2.81
C GLN A 127 -7.63 -2.26 -4.13
N GLY A 128 -7.24 -2.85 -5.27
CA GLY A 128 -7.22 -2.17 -6.56
C GLY A 128 -6.14 -1.09 -6.70
N ALA A 129 -5.12 -1.11 -5.85
CA ALA A 129 -4.07 -0.07 -5.83
C ALA A 129 -2.95 -0.30 -6.86
N LEU A 130 -2.87 -1.48 -7.49
CA LEU A 130 -1.78 -1.81 -8.41
C LEU A 130 -1.86 -0.99 -9.70
N LEU A 131 -0.84 -0.18 -9.98
CA LEU A 131 -0.69 0.54 -11.25
C LEU A 131 0.09 -0.30 -12.27
N LYS A 132 1.21 -0.89 -11.85
CA LYS A 132 2.05 -1.71 -12.72
C LYS A 132 2.79 -2.78 -11.92
N ARG A 133 2.90 -3.98 -12.49
CA ARG A 133 3.76 -5.06 -12.01
C ARG A 133 4.73 -5.47 -13.11
N ASN A 134 6.01 -5.56 -12.80
CA ASN A 134 7.02 -6.02 -13.73
C ASN A 134 7.06 -7.55 -13.73
N ALA A 135 6.78 -8.17 -14.88
CA ALA A 135 6.81 -9.63 -15.04
C ALA A 135 8.23 -10.20 -15.18
N LYS A 136 9.20 -9.36 -15.55
CA LYS A 136 10.62 -9.69 -15.66
C LYS A 136 11.43 -8.77 -14.75
N ARG A 137 12.66 -9.15 -14.44
CA ARG A 137 13.57 -8.29 -13.68
C ARG A 137 13.86 -7.02 -14.48
N VAL A 138 13.52 -5.87 -13.90
CA VAL A 138 13.84 -4.53 -14.41
C VAL A 138 14.65 -3.79 -13.36
N ALA A 139 15.55 -2.90 -13.78
CA ALA A 139 16.33 -2.04 -12.89
C ALA A 139 15.41 -1.29 -11.90
N GLY A 140 15.86 -1.17 -10.64
CA GLY A 140 15.03 -0.74 -9.52
C GLY A 140 14.63 0.74 -9.55
N ASP A 141 15.14 1.51 -10.49
CA ASP A 141 14.78 2.91 -10.71
C ASP A 141 13.79 3.10 -11.89
N ARG A 142 13.33 2.01 -12.50
CA ARG A 142 12.40 2.01 -13.63
C ARG A 142 10.96 1.85 -13.17
N PHE A 143 10.35 2.98 -12.83
CA PHE A 143 8.92 3.11 -12.58
C PHE A 143 8.35 4.25 -13.42
N ASP A 144 7.10 4.12 -13.84
CA ASP A 144 6.45 5.09 -14.72
C ASP A 144 5.81 6.19 -13.87
N ASP A 145 6.34 7.41 -13.98
CA ASP A 145 5.85 8.63 -13.31
C ASP A 145 5.41 8.47 -11.83
N PRO A 146 6.33 8.10 -10.91
CA PRO A 146 5.99 7.99 -9.49
C PRO A 146 5.61 9.34 -8.88
N LEU A 147 4.43 9.42 -8.25
CA LEU A 147 3.98 10.62 -7.54
C LEU A 147 4.05 10.43 -6.02
N PRO A 148 4.17 11.52 -5.25
CA PRO A 148 4.19 11.43 -3.80
C PRO A 148 3.02 10.64 -3.21
N GLY A 149 3.32 9.73 -2.28
CA GLY A 149 2.36 8.82 -1.67
C GLY A 149 2.18 7.50 -2.42
N ASP A 150 2.75 7.35 -3.61
CA ASP A 150 2.83 6.04 -4.25
C ASP A 150 3.72 5.10 -3.44
N ILE A 151 3.46 3.80 -3.56
CA ILE A 151 4.23 2.76 -2.90
C ILE A 151 4.95 1.98 -3.98
N LEU A 152 6.27 1.90 -3.86
CA LEU A 152 7.13 1.13 -4.75
C LEU A 152 7.68 -0.07 -3.99
N THR A 153 7.82 -1.19 -4.69
CA THR A 153 8.33 -2.43 -4.11
C THR A 153 9.46 -3.00 -4.94
N TRP A 154 10.40 -3.64 -4.24
CA TRP A 154 11.60 -4.21 -4.81
C TRP A 154 11.84 -5.64 -4.32
N ARG A 155 12.73 -6.32 -5.04
CA ARG A 155 13.57 -7.38 -4.50
C ARG A 155 15.00 -6.84 -4.39
N VAL A 156 15.51 -6.74 -3.16
CA VAL A 156 16.84 -6.22 -2.83
C VAL A 156 17.75 -7.35 -2.40
N TRP A 157 19.06 -7.20 -2.62
CA TRP A 157 20.09 -8.18 -2.24
C TRP A 157 19.69 -9.64 -2.53
N GLY A 158 19.32 -9.90 -3.78
CA GLY A 158 18.66 -11.14 -4.19
C GLY A 158 17.15 -10.98 -4.16
N GLU A 159 16.46 -11.88 -3.48
CA GLU A 159 14.99 -11.96 -3.47
C GLU A 159 14.34 -11.36 -2.20
N ARG A 160 15.07 -10.54 -1.43
CA ARG A 160 14.51 -9.98 -0.19
C ARG A 160 13.46 -8.91 -0.51
N PRO A 161 12.20 -9.04 -0.07
CA PRO A 161 11.17 -8.05 -0.31
C PRO A 161 11.48 -6.73 0.40
N HIS A 162 11.29 -5.62 -0.31
CA HIS A 162 11.45 -4.27 0.24
C HIS A 162 10.40 -3.34 -0.33
N LEU A 163 10.07 -2.28 0.41
CA LEU A 163 9.15 -1.24 -0.05
C LEU A 163 9.59 0.15 0.41
N GLY A 164 8.98 1.15 -0.21
CA GLY A 164 9.20 2.54 0.12
C GLY A 164 8.08 3.42 -0.42
N ILE A 165 7.94 4.59 0.18
CA ILE A 165 6.89 5.55 -0.14
C ILE A 165 7.52 6.67 -0.95
N VAL A 166 6.95 6.94 -2.11
CA VAL A 166 7.42 8.00 -2.99
C VAL A 166 7.22 9.34 -2.31
N ALA A 167 8.26 10.14 -2.35
CA ALA A 167 8.28 11.54 -2.03
C ALA A 167 8.88 12.31 -3.22
N ARG A 168 9.00 13.63 -3.11
CA ARG A 168 9.61 14.47 -4.13
C ARG A 168 10.64 15.38 -3.51
N GLY A 169 11.84 15.38 -4.04
CA GLY A 169 12.92 16.29 -3.68
C GLY A 169 13.23 17.26 -4.82
N PRO A 170 14.16 18.20 -4.60
CA PRO A 170 14.59 19.16 -5.62
C PRO A 170 15.13 18.48 -6.90
N GLU A 171 15.80 17.35 -6.75
CA GLU A 171 16.46 16.59 -7.83
C GLU A 171 15.57 15.48 -8.43
N GLY A 172 14.27 15.48 -8.13
CA GLY A 172 13.30 14.53 -8.66
C GLY A 172 12.75 13.54 -7.64
N VAL A 173 12.49 12.31 -8.08
CA VAL A 173 11.81 11.29 -7.27
C VAL A 173 12.71 10.82 -6.13
N ARG A 174 12.16 10.88 -4.92
CA ARG A 174 12.78 10.39 -3.69
C ARG A 174 11.91 9.28 -3.12
N VAL A 175 12.48 8.40 -2.32
CA VAL A 175 11.77 7.32 -1.65
C VAL A 175 12.11 7.34 -0.17
N VAL A 176 11.08 7.33 0.67
CA VAL A 176 11.23 7.19 2.13
C VAL A 176 11.04 5.73 2.52
N HIS A 177 12.01 5.17 3.24
CA HIS A 177 12.04 3.76 3.64
C HIS A 177 13.02 3.55 4.79
N ASN A 178 12.97 2.37 5.42
CA ASN A 178 13.99 1.91 6.36
C ASN A 178 14.60 0.61 5.83
N ILE A 179 15.91 0.61 5.56
CA ILE A 179 16.64 -0.55 5.00
C ILE A 179 17.92 -0.86 5.80
N GLY A 180 17.87 -0.73 7.13
CA GLY A 180 18.91 -1.22 8.03
C GLY A 180 19.33 -0.21 9.11
N PHE A 181 19.39 1.07 8.77
CA PHE A 181 19.97 2.12 9.64
C PHE A 181 18.95 3.23 9.97
N GLY A 182 17.68 2.85 10.16
CA GLY A 182 16.59 3.78 10.41
C GLY A 182 15.94 4.31 9.13
N THR A 183 14.87 5.09 9.32
CA THR A 183 14.12 5.69 8.22
C THR A 183 14.92 6.82 7.59
N LYS A 184 15.10 6.73 6.27
CA LYS A 184 15.80 7.70 5.45
C LYS A 184 15.05 7.97 4.16
N GLU A 185 15.44 9.06 3.52
CA GLU A 185 14.96 9.43 2.20
C GLU A 185 16.12 9.38 1.21
N GLU A 186 16.01 8.53 0.21
CA GLU A 186 17.04 8.31 -0.80
C GLU A 186 16.50 8.61 -2.21
N PRO A 187 17.33 9.11 -3.14
CA PRO A 187 16.92 9.24 -4.53
C PRO A 187 16.67 7.87 -5.17
N LEU A 188 15.64 7.79 -6.03
CA LEU A 188 15.20 6.52 -6.61
C LEU A 188 16.32 5.77 -7.36
N TRP A 189 17.25 6.48 -7.99
CA TRP A 189 18.37 5.89 -8.72
C TRP A 189 19.29 5.02 -7.85
N MET A 190 19.30 5.19 -6.51
CA MET A 190 20.07 4.32 -5.60
C MET A 190 19.58 2.87 -5.64
N PHE A 191 18.35 2.62 -6.09
CA PHE A 191 17.81 1.28 -6.24
C PHE A 191 18.10 0.63 -7.60
N LYS A 192 18.83 1.29 -8.52
CA LYS A 192 19.04 0.82 -9.90
C LYS A 192 19.55 -0.63 -10.03
N LEU A 193 20.34 -1.10 -9.07
CA LEU A 193 20.91 -2.47 -9.06
C LEU A 193 19.96 -3.53 -8.45
N HIS A 194 18.85 -3.10 -7.84
CA HIS A 194 17.80 -3.95 -7.30
C HIS A 194 16.72 -4.22 -8.35
N GLY A 195 15.85 -5.21 -8.10
CA GLY A 195 14.75 -5.51 -9.02
C GLY A 195 13.50 -4.70 -8.67
N ALA A 196 13.04 -3.82 -9.57
CA ALA A 196 11.73 -3.18 -9.44
C ALA A 196 10.61 -4.21 -9.63
N VAL A 197 9.67 -4.31 -8.69
CA VAL A 197 8.60 -5.33 -8.70
C VAL A 197 7.26 -4.73 -9.09
N ALA A 198 6.78 -3.78 -8.30
CA ALA A 198 5.43 -3.24 -8.48
C ALA A 198 5.32 -1.82 -7.93
N HIS A 199 4.41 -1.08 -8.57
CA HIS A 199 4.05 0.30 -8.29
C HIS A 199 2.57 0.36 -7.95
N TYR A 200 2.27 0.94 -6.80
CA TYR A 200 0.91 1.06 -6.29
C TYR A 200 0.56 2.52 -6.01
N ARG A 201 -0.71 2.86 -6.23
CA ARG A 201 -1.36 4.07 -5.72
C ARG A 201 -2.60 3.67 -4.95
N TRP A 202 -2.51 3.77 -3.63
CA TRP A 202 -3.59 3.36 -2.74
C TRP A 202 -4.58 4.52 -2.54
N ARG A 203 -5.74 4.41 -3.18
CA ARG A 203 -6.84 5.40 -3.12
C ARG A 203 -7.91 4.89 -2.16
N VAL A 204 -7.73 5.17 -0.87
CA VAL A 204 -8.67 4.85 0.23
C VAL A 204 -9.24 6.11 0.86
#